data_AF-A0A957I8F1-F1
#
_entry.id   AF-A0A957I8F1-F1
#
_cell.length_a   1.000
_cell.length_b   1.000
_cell.length_c   1.000
_cell.angle_alpha   90.00
_cell.angle_beta   90.00
_cell.angle_gamma   90.00
#
_symmetry.space_group_name_H-M   'P 1'
#
loop_
_entity.id
_entity.type
_entity.pdbx_description
1 polymer ?
#
loop_
_entity_poly.entity_id
_entity_poly.type
_entity_poly.pdbx_seq_one_letter_code
_entity_poly.pdbx_strand_id
1 'polypeptide(L)'
;MCTKKYLHNVLVVGFLCSLLSVSSSLLAQENTDPPVIVLDPGHGWANESGAIDPGAVLGDMIEKDINLEVAQTTKAYLERCEVDVYLTRNGDDAEHTLFDVDEIVNGYDPTVGISIHTNSGADTDSGTEGWYTEGGYDDQQSQALARILPDKISDRLNIPNNGIHGETTNRHGGLYIHHWQTPSALVEIGYVQGDADLLRNERDKFAQAIAQAALEFVGIDPGCGDEAKSVEVIVELFIEGETKTNEVRLRNEGIVAWEPGVYELRNIGDLYGASQSYPLTERVEVGEEYSWQIPATAPASPGIEEQVWMLYRNETQVDEEASVLMVIIPEEAVEMREDFQQKIDEWKEQGAQEVDKLLQELKQSITQWLEDQARQGVENCLNGNAAIMLFFVGMIFLPRLYSGRKDRFG
;
A
#
# COMPACT_ATOMS: atom_id res chain seq x y z
N MET A 1 20.33 81.63 -2.94
CA MET A 1 21.39 80.74 -2.41
C MET A 1 20.97 80.33 -1.01
N CYS A 2 20.91 79.00 -0.74
CA CYS A 2 20.55 78.34 0.52
C CYS A 2 19.11 78.58 1.03
N THR A 3 18.29 77.59 1.41
CA THR A 3 18.52 76.16 1.68
C THR A 3 17.17 75.42 1.62
N LYS A 4 17.06 74.45 0.71
CA LYS A 4 16.17 73.29 0.83
C LYS A 4 16.72 72.39 1.96
N LYS A 5 15.92 72.15 3.00
CA LYS A 5 15.90 70.96 3.87
C LYS A 5 14.88 71.25 4.98
N TYR A 6 14.22 70.23 5.50
CA TYR A 6 13.20 70.29 6.55
C TYR A 6 11.77 70.64 6.11
N LEU A 7 11.16 69.80 5.25
CA LEU A 7 9.71 69.53 5.36
C LEU A 7 9.29 68.23 4.63
N HIS A 8 10.06 67.14 4.79
CA HIS A 8 9.68 65.84 4.22
C HIS A 8 9.88 64.63 5.15
N ASN A 9 10.28 64.82 6.41
CA ASN A 9 10.67 63.71 7.28
C ASN A 9 9.77 63.48 8.51
N VAL A 10 8.53 64.00 8.54
CA VAL A 10 7.63 63.77 9.71
C VAL A 10 6.37 62.96 9.36
N LEU A 11 6.09 62.67 8.09
CA LEU A 11 4.92 61.89 7.69
C LEU A 11 5.23 60.50 7.11
N VAL A 12 6.51 60.14 6.95
CA VAL A 12 6.91 58.80 6.47
C VAL A 12 7.35 57.87 7.62
N VAL A 13 7.65 58.42 8.81
CA VAL A 13 8.09 57.61 9.97
C VAL A 13 6.92 57.03 10.77
N GLY A 14 5.71 57.60 10.65
CA GLY A 14 4.51 57.11 11.36
C GLY A 14 3.77 55.97 10.67
N PHE A 15 3.99 55.74 9.37
CA PHE A 15 3.31 54.68 8.61
C PHE A 15 4.18 53.43 8.39
N LEU A 16 5.50 53.54 8.62
CA LEU A 16 6.42 52.39 8.57
C LEU A 16 6.47 51.59 9.88
N CYS A 17 6.08 52.17 11.02
CA CYS A 17 6.06 51.45 12.30
C CYS A 17 4.78 50.65 12.57
N SER A 18 3.70 50.84 11.79
CA SER A 18 2.50 49.99 11.87
C SER A 18 2.51 48.81 10.88
N LEU A 19 3.49 48.75 9.98
CA LEU A 19 3.73 47.60 9.09
C LEU A 19 4.83 46.66 9.61
N LEU A 20 5.54 47.05 10.68
CA LEU A 20 6.56 46.22 11.33
C LEU A 20 6.07 45.52 12.60
N SER A 21 4.78 45.66 12.95
CA SER A 21 4.14 44.96 14.08
C SER A 21 3.12 43.90 13.65
N VAL A 22 3.03 43.56 12.37
CA VAL A 22 2.09 42.54 11.83
C VAL A 22 2.84 41.33 11.24
N SER A 23 4.15 41.20 11.47
CA SER A 23 4.93 40.12 10.84
C SER A 23 5.93 39.45 11.78
N SER A 24 5.53 39.28 13.05
CA SER A 24 6.25 38.40 13.99
C SER A 24 5.44 37.17 14.39
N SER A 25 4.24 36.99 13.82
CA SER A 25 3.35 35.86 14.09
C SER A 25 2.99 35.05 12.84
N LEU A 26 3.76 35.19 11.75
CA LEU A 26 3.54 34.42 10.51
C LEU A 26 4.86 34.01 9.85
N LEU A 27 5.84 33.60 10.65
CA LEU A 27 6.95 32.73 10.23
C LEU A 27 7.38 31.95 11.48
N ALA A 28 6.45 31.16 12.02
CA ALA A 28 6.91 29.90 12.59
C ALA A 28 7.37 29.10 11.37
N GLN A 29 8.68 28.89 11.25
CA GLN A 29 9.19 27.84 10.40
C GLN A 29 8.60 26.56 10.99
N GLU A 30 7.50 26.07 10.42
CA GLU A 30 7.05 24.72 10.71
C GLU A 30 8.23 23.80 10.45
N ASN A 31 8.47 22.89 11.38
CA ASN A 31 9.58 21.96 11.28
C ASN A 31 9.42 21.22 9.94
N THR A 32 10.33 21.46 9.00
CA THR A 32 10.19 21.06 7.58
C THR A 32 10.64 19.63 7.32
N ASP A 33 10.98 18.89 8.37
CA ASP A 33 11.43 17.51 8.25
C ASP A 33 10.21 16.59 8.20
N PRO A 34 10.16 15.64 7.24
CA PRO A 34 9.05 14.71 7.13
C PRO A 34 8.86 13.91 8.42
N PRO A 35 7.63 13.56 8.81
CA PRO A 35 7.40 12.67 9.94
C PRO A 35 8.14 11.35 9.75
N VAL A 36 8.76 10.86 10.82
CA VAL A 36 9.46 9.57 10.83
C VAL A 36 8.56 8.52 11.47
N ILE A 37 8.26 7.45 10.74
CA ILE A 37 7.44 6.32 11.19
C ILE A 37 8.36 5.09 11.29
N VAL A 38 8.45 4.49 12.46
CA VAL A 38 9.17 3.22 12.64
C VAL A 38 8.16 2.09 12.81
N LEU A 39 8.27 1.05 11.99
CA LEU A 39 7.48 -0.16 12.09
C LEU A 39 8.33 -1.29 12.65
N ASP A 40 7.85 -1.92 13.72
CA ASP A 40 8.45 -3.10 14.31
C ASP A 40 7.63 -4.35 13.95
N PRO A 41 8.01 -5.13 12.93
CA PRO A 41 7.41 -6.43 12.72
C PRO A 41 7.81 -7.37 13.87
N GLY A 42 6.87 -7.66 14.77
CA GLY A 42 7.11 -8.44 15.97
C GLY A 42 7.74 -9.81 15.71
N HIS A 43 8.41 -10.36 16.72
CA HIS A 43 9.18 -11.61 16.64
C HIS A 43 10.29 -11.57 15.58
N GLY A 44 10.83 -12.72 15.14
CA GLY A 44 11.91 -12.76 14.14
C GLY A 44 13.30 -12.37 14.67
N TRP A 45 13.40 -12.03 15.96
CA TRP A 45 14.64 -11.75 16.69
C TRP A 45 15.13 -13.00 17.44
N ALA A 46 16.37 -12.99 17.94
CA ALA A 46 16.86 -14.03 18.84
C ALA A 46 16.14 -13.97 20.21
N ASN A 47 15.60 -15.11 20.64
CA ASN A 47 15.08 -15.28 22.00
C ASN A 47 16.19 -15.60 23.02
N GLU A 48 15.84 -15.79 24.29
CA GLU A 48 16.80 -16.06 25.38
C GLU A 48 17.71 -17.30 25.12
N SER A 49 17.27 -18.23 24.27
CA SER A 49 18.04 -19.42 23.89
C SER A 49 18.96 -19.21 22.67
N GLY A 50 18.91 -18.03 22.04
CA GLY A 50 19.61 -17.71 20.80
C GLY A 50 18.94 -18.25 19.54
N ALA A 51 17.72 -18.77 19.65
CA ALA A 51 16.93 -19.21 18.50
C ALA A 51 16.04 -18.07 18.00
N ILE A 52 15.72 -18.04 16.71
CA ILE A 52 14.73 -17.12 16.16
C ILE A 52 13.38 -17.36 16.83
N ASP A 53 12.77 -16.31 17.36
CA ASP A 53 11.43 -16.34 17.90
C ASP A 53 10.39 -16.40 16.75
N PRO A 54 9.61 -17.48 16.62
CA PRO A 54 8.60 -17.57 15.59
C PRO A 54 7.30 -16.82 15.93
N GLY A 55 7.09 -16.46 17.20
CA GLY A 55 5.77 -16.05 17.70
C GLY A 55 4.75 -17.19 17.64
N ALA A 56 3.49 -16.84 17.42
CA ALA A 56 2.40 -17.79 17.21
C ALA A 56 2.60 -18.62 15.91
N VAL A 57 2.28 -19.92 16.00
CA VAL A 57 2.41 -20.86 14.88
C VAL A 57 1.14 -21.68 14.73
N LEU A 58 0.52 -21.62 13.54
CA LEU A 58 -0.60 -22.48 13.15
C LEU A 58 -0.37 -23.07 11.75
N GLY A 59 0.19 -24.28 11.71
CA GLY A 59 0.49 -24.96 10.45
C GLY A 59 1.60 -24.25 9.69
N ASP A 60 1.25 -23.66 8.55
CA ASP A 60 2.12 -22.86 7.69
C ASP A 60 2.12 -21.37 8.02
N MET A 61 1.21 -20.92 8.89
CA MET A 61 1.16 -19.53 9.35
C MET A 61 2.10 -19.37 10.55
N ILE A 62 3.11 -18.53 10.37
CA ILE A 62 4.10 -18.18 11.40
C ILE A 62 4.02 -16.67 11.59
N GLU A 63 3.78 -16.24 12.83
CA GLU A 63 3.54 -14.84 13.18
C GLU A 63 4.66 -13.91 12.68
N LYS A 64 5.93 -14.25 12.92
CA LYS A 64 7.06 -13.40 12.49
C LYS A 64 7.06 -13.10 10.97
N ASP A 65 6.56 -14.03 10.16
CA ASP A 65 6.56 -13.93 8.69
C ASP A 65 5.37 -13.08 8.24
N ILE A 66 4.20 -13.26 8.87
CA ILE A 66 3.01 -12.42 8.66
C ILE A 66 3.32 -10.97 9.04
N ASN A 67 3.88 -10.75 10.24
CA ASN A 67 4.20 -9.42 10.74
C ASN A 67 5.19 -8.71 9.81
N LEU A 68 6.22 -9.41 9.33
CA LEU A 68 7.22 -8.85 8.42
C LEU A 68 6.60 -8.45 7.07
N GLU A 69 5.78 -9.32 6.47
CA GLU A 69 5.14 -9.03 5.19
C GLU A 69 4.19 -7.83 5.33
N VAL A 70 3.35 -7.80 6.36
CA VAL A 70 2.43 -6.68 6.62
C VAL A 70 3.22 -5.38 6.86
N ALA A 71 4.31 -5.41 7.62
CA ALA A 71 5.14 -4.22 7.86
C ALA A 71 5.82 -3.72 6.57
N GLN A 72 6.36 -4.61 5.74
CA GLN A 72 6.97 -4.24 4.46
C GLN A 72 5.96 -3.64 3.49
N THR A 73 4.77 -4.22 3.39
CA THR A 73 3.69 -3.68 2.55
C THR A 73 3.17 -2.34 3.12
N THR A 74 3.05 -2.22 4.45
CA THR A 74 2.68 -0.95 5.11
C THR A 74 3.70 0.14 4.76
N LYS A 75 5.00 -0.18 4.85
CA LYS A 75 6.08 0.73 4.47
C LYS A 75 5.95 1.17 3.00
N ALA A 76 5.68 0.24 2.08
CA ALA A 76 5.52 0.57 0.66
C ALA A 76 4.35 1.55 0.40
N TYR A 77 3.26 1.45 1.16
CA TYR A 77 2.16 2.42 1.09
C TYR A 77 2.53 3.77 1.68
N LEU A 78 3.19 3.78 2.84
CA LEU A 78 3.63 5.01 3.51
C LEU A 78 4.66 5.79 2.68
N GLU A 79 5.59 5.11 2.00
CA GLU A 79 6.63 5.74 1.17
C GLU A 79 6.09 6.46 -0.09
N ARG A 80 4.80 6.32 -0.41
CA ARG A 80 4.12 7.12 -1.44
C ARG A 80 3.82 8.55 -0.96
N CYS A 81 3.87 8.76 0.35
CA CYS A 81 3.62 10.02 1.02
C CYS A 81 4.93 10.67 1.48
N GLU A 82 4.88 11.95 1.85
CA GLU A 82 6.04 12.69 2.37
C GLU A 82 6.35 12.31 3.83
N VAL A 83 6.70 11.05 4.07
CA VAL A 83 7.11 10.50 5.38
C VAL A 83 8.36 9.62 5.22
N ASP A 84 9.21 9.61 6.24
CA ASP A 84 10.33 8.68 6.31
C ASP A 84 9.90 7.42 7.08
N VAL A 85 10.18 6.24 6.53
CA VAL A 85 9.74 4.97 7.12
C VAL A 85 10.92 4.05 7.36
N TYR A 86 11.02 3.47 8.54
CA TYR A 86 12.06 2.49 8.88
C TYR A 86 11.43 1.22 9.44
N LEU A 87 12.05 0.08 9.14
CA LEU A 87 11.73 -1.19 9.79
C LEU A 87 12.81 -1.49 10.83
N THR A 88 12.43 -2.07 11.95
CA THR A 88 13.40 -2.57 12.94
C THR A 88 14.20 -3.75 12.36
N ARG A 89 13.56 -4.63 11.57
CA ARG A 89 14.18 -5.72 10.81
C ARG A 89 13.62 -5.85 9.39
N ASN A 90 14.44 -6.39 8.48
CA ASN A 90 14.06 -6.70 7.10
C ASN A 90 13.98 -8.22 6.80
N GLY A 91 14.13 -9.04 7.83
CA GLY A 91 14.22 -10.50 7.77
C GLY A 91 14.33 -11.09 9.17
N ASP A 92 14.73 -12.35 9.28
CA ASP A 92 15.15 -12.93 10.56
C ASP A 92 16.48 -12.33 11.01
N ASP A 93 16.58 -11.99 12.29
CA ASP A 93 17.79 -11.45 12.91
C ASP A 93 18.16 -12.29 14.13
N ALA A 94 19.25 -13.05 14.00
CA ALA A 94 19.78 -13.88 15.08
C ALA A 94 20.88 -13.17 15.89
N GLU A 95 21.28 -11.96 15.49
CA GLU A 95 22.35 -11.18 16.14
C GLU A 95 21.79 -10.23 17.19
N HIS A 96 20.54 -9.79 17.02
CA HIS A 96 19.82 -8.91 17.93
C HIS A 96 18.70 -9.64 18.66
N THR A 97 18.34 -9.10 19.81
CA THR A 97 17.27 -9.54 20.71
C THR A 97 16.18 -8.47 20.81
N LEU A 98 15.07 -8.81 21.46
CA LEU A 98 14.00 -7.84 21.75
C LEU A 98 14.51 -6.58 22.47
N PHE A 99 15.56 -6.68 23.28
CA PHE A 99 16.14 -5.51 23.98
C PHE A 99 16.81 -4.51 23.04
N ASP A 100 17.29 -4.97 21.88
CA ASP A 100 17.96 -4.11 20.90
C ASP A 100 16.95 -3.31 20.07
N VAL A 101 15.69 -3.76 20.00
CA VAL A 101 14.60 -3.06 19.30
C VAL A 101 14.43 -1.64 19.83
N ASP A 102 14.50 -1.46 21.16
CA ASP A 102 14.41 -0.12 21.76
C ASP A 102 15.55 0.80 21.31
N GLU A 103 16.78 0.30 21.19
CA GLU A 103 17.91 1.10 20.73
C GLU A 103 17.75 1.46 19.24
N ILE A 104 17.28 0.52 18.42
CA ILE A 104 17.00 0.73 17.00
C ILE A 104 15.94 1.82 16.83
N VAL A 105 14.77 1.67 17.47
CA VAL A 105 13.66 2.62 17.33
C VAL A 105 14.06 3.99 17.86
N ASN A 106 14.63 4.06 19.06
CA ASN A 106 15.05 5.35 19.63
C ASN A 106 16.18 6.01 18.84
N GLY A 107 17.02 5.23 18.15
CA GLY A 107 18.08 5.74 17.30
C GLY A 107 17.58 6.51 16.06
N TYR A 108 16.35 6.24 15.62
CA TYR A 108 15.72 6.97 14.52
C TYR A 108 15.02 8.27 14.95
N ASP A 109 14.85 8.50 16.26
CA ASP A 109 14.07 9.63 16.81
C ASP A 109 12.70 9.81 16.13
N PRO A 110 11.85 8.76 16.09
CA PRO A 110 10.65 8.76 15.27
C PRO A 110 9.56 9.69 15.81
N THR A 111 8.72 10.19 14.91
CA THR A 111 7.45 10.83 15.26
C THR A 111 6.48 9.83 15.88
N VAL A 112 6.50 8.57 15.41
CA VAL A 112 5.67 7.49 15.94
C VAL A 112 6.31 6.11 15.71
N GLY A 113 6.14 5.21 16.66
CA GLY A 113 6.50 3.79 16.53
C GLY A 113 5.28 2.87 16.55
N ILE A 114 5.24 1.87 15.66
CA ILE A 114 4.14 0.90 15.57
C ILE A 114 4.71 -0.52 15.59
N SER A 115 4.35 -1.31 16.60
CA SER A 115 4.68 -2.74 16.66
C SER A 115 3.53 -3.56 16.07
N ILE A 116 3.82 -4.41 15.08
CA ILE A 116 2.82 -5.20 14.37
C ILE A 116 2.95 -6.65 14.82
N HIS A 117 1.88 -7.20 15.40
CA HIS A 117 1.79 -8.56 15.94
C HIS A 117 0.55 -9.29 15.42
N THR A 118 0.57 -10.62 15.54
CA THR A 118 -0.57 -11.49 15.21
C THR A 118 -0.93 -12.35 16.41
N ASN A 119 -2.18 -12.22 16.86
CA ASN A 119 -2.63 -12.80 18.13
C ASN A 119 -2.80 -14.32 18.03
N SER A 120 -2.86 -14.95 19.20
CA SER A 120 -3.24 -16.35 19.32
C SER A 120 -4.15 -16.59 20.53
N GLY A 121 -5.15 -17.45 20.33
CA GLY A 121 -6.16 -17.70 21.36
C GLY A 121 -6.84 -19.06 21.19
N ALA A 122 -8.06 -19.17 21.70
CA ALA A 122 -8.93 -20.30 21.41
C ALA A 122 -9.37 -20.28 19.94
N ASP A 123 -9.83 -21.43 19.42
CA ASP A 123 -10.21 -21.58 18.02
C ASP A 123 -11.30 -20.60 17.52
N THR A 124 -12.07 -20.01 18.44
CA THR A 124 -13.14 -19.04 18.14
C THR A 124 -12.75 -17.59 18.37
N ASP A 125 -11.55 -17.33 18.90
CA ASP A 125 -11.09 -15.96 19.15
C ASP A 125 -10.73 -15.30 17.81
N SER A 126 -11.23 -14.09 17.61
CA SER A 126 -11.01 -13.31 16.40
C SER A 126 -11.05 -11.81 16.69
N GLY A 127 -10.57 -11.03 15.73
CA GLY A 127 -10.55 -9.58 15.79
C GLY A 127 -9.19 -8.99 16.09
N THR A 128 -9.16 -7.66 16.14
CA THR A 128 -7.95 -6.85 16.32
C THR A 128 -8.03 -6.06 17.63
N GLU A 129 -6.87 -5.80 18.22
CA GLU A 129 -6.74 -5.00 19.45
C GLU A 129 -5.47 -4.16 19.44
N GLY A 130 -5.51 -3.05 20.15
CA GLY A 130 -4.38 -2.15 20.32
C GLY A 130 -3.86 -2.16 21.76
N TRP A 131 -2.55 -2.03 21.90
CA TRP A 131 -1.86 -2.06 23.17
C TRP A 131 -0.93 -0.85 23.32
N TYR A 132 -0.84 -0.31 24.53
CA TYR A 132 0.02 0.83 24.84
C TYR A 132 0.72 0.68 26.20
N THR A 133 1.89 1.31 26.33
CA THR A 133 2.68 1.38 27.58
C THR A 133 2.07 2.39 28.53
N GLU A 134 1.52 1.92 29.65
CA GLU A 134 0.92 2.81 30.66
C GLU A 134 1.99 3.65 31.35
N GLY A 135 1.86 4.98 31.25
CA GLY A 135 2.84 5.90 31.81
C GLY A 135 4.17 5.95 31.04
N GLY A 136 4.15 5.55 29.76
CA GLY A 136 5.27 5.69 28.82
C GLY A 136 5.58 7.15 28.44
N TYR A 137 6.36 7.34 27.36
CA TYR A 137 6.85 8.64 26.91
C TYR A 137 5.74 9.69 26.69
N ASP A 138 4.70 9.31 25.93
CA ASP A 138 3.48 10.11 25.73
C ASP A 138 2.24 9.20 25.78
N ASP A 139 1.80 8.91 27.00
CA ASP A 139 0.68 8.00 27.28
C ASP A 139 -0.62 8.40 26.55
N GLN A 140 -0.90 9.69 26.41
CA GLN A 140 -2.11 10.16 25.74
C GLN A 140 -2.06 9.89 24.24
N GLN A 141 -0.92 10.19 23.59
CA GLN A 141 -0.75 9.95 22.16
C GLN A 141 -0.63 8.45 21.85
N SER A 142 0.05 7.67 22.69
CA SER A 142 0.08 6.21 22.59
C SER A 142 -1.32 5.60 22.69
N GLN A 143 -2.18 6.06 23.59
CA GLN A 143 -3.59 5.62 23.66
C GLN A 143 -4.42 6.02 22.44
N ALA A 144 -4.11 7.16 21.81
CA ALA A 144 -4.77 7.58 20.57
C ALA A 144 -4.34 6.67 19.40
N LEU A 145 -3.04 6.38 19.29
CA LEU A 145 -2.48 5.47 18.30
C LEU A 145 -3.01 4.04 18.45
N ALA A 146 -2.99 3.51 19.68
CA ALA A 146 -3.53 2.18 20.01
C ALA A 146 -5.03 2.07 19.71
N ARG A 147 -5.76 3.18 19.62
CA ARG A 147 -7.18 3.18 19.23
C ARG A 147 -7.37 3.22 17.73
N ILE A 148 -6.68 4.12 17.02
CA ILE A 148 -6.89 4.29 15.57
C ILE A 148 -6.45 3.07 14.76
N LEU A 149 -5.41 2.35 15.19
CA LEU A 149 -4.91 1.14 14.50
C LEU A 149 -5.97 0.04 14.38
N PRO A 150 -6.52 -0.53 15.48
CA PRO A 150 -7.56 -1.55 15.40
C PRO A 150 -8.89 -1.00 14.83
N ASP A 151 -9.19 0.29 15.00
CA ASP A 151 -10.37 0.91 14.36
C ASP A 151 -10.30 0.78 12.83
N LYS A 152 -9.18 1.18 12.20
CA LYS A 152 -9.02 1.08 10.74
C LYS A 152 -8.97 -0.35 10.23
N ILE A 153 -8.32 -1.25 10.97
CA ILE A 153 -8.27 -2.67 10.62
C ILE A 153 -9.67 -3.28 10.67
N SER A 154 -10.40 -3.05 11.76
CA SER A 154 -11.76 -3.57 11.94
C SER A 154 -12.71 -3.07 10.86
N ASP A 155 -12.68 -1.77 10.55
CA ASP A 155 -13.52 -1.17 9.50
C ASP A 155 -13.21 -1.76 8.12
N ARG A 156 -11.93 -1.93 7.76
CA ARG A 156 -11.53 -2.39 6.43
C ARG A 156 -11.76 -3.89 6.21
N LEU A 157 -11.48 -4.71 7.22
CA LEU A 157 -11.58 -6.17 7.11
C LEU A 157 -12.89 -6.74 7.64
N ASN A 158 -13.74 -5.90 8.26
CA ASN A 158 -15.00 -6.30 8.87
C ASN A 158 -14.81 -7.44 9.89
N ILE A 159 -13.78 -7.30 10.74
CA ILE A 159 -13.49 -8.20 11.88
C ILE A 159 -13.76 -7.48 13.21
N PRO A 160 -13.98 -8.19 14.33
CA PRO A 160 -14.22 -7.55 15.62
C PRO A 160 -13.09 -6.61 16.05
N ASN A 161 -13.44 -5.51 16.71
CA ASN A 161 -12.50 -4.64 17.41
C ASN A 161 -12.61 -4.93 18.91
N ASN A 162 -11.56 -5.51 19.49
CA ASN A 162 -11.51 -5.92 20.88
C ASN A 162 -11.09 -4.78 21.82
N GLY A 163 -10.82 -3.59 21.27
CA GLY A 163 -10.55 -2.36 21.99
C GLY A 163 -9.07 -2.13 22.24
N ILE A 164 -8.79 -1.31 23.25
CA ILE A 164 -7.42 -0.96 23.66
C ILE A 164 -7.11 -1.46 25.06
N HIS A 165 -5.86 -1.85 25.28
CA HIS A 165 -5.38 -2.41 26.52
C HIS A 165 -4.08 -1.74 26.97
N GLY A 166 -4.00 -1.41 28.26
CA GLY A 166 -2.75 -1.00 28.88
C GLY A 166 -1.88 -2.22 29.18
N GLU A 167 -0.57 -2.08 29.07
CA GLU A 167 0.40 -3.16 29.30
C GLU A 167 0.19 -3.94 30.62
N THR A 168 -0.28 -3.28 31.68
CA THR A 168 -0.47 -3.90 33.01
C THR A 168 -1.84 -4.60 33.18
N THR A 169 -2.71 -4.54 32.17
CA THR A 169 -4.09 -5.06 32.27
C THR A 169 -4.20 -6.59 32.24
N ASN A 170 -3.18 -7.31 31.75
CA ASN A 170 -3.18 -8.78 31.73
C ASN A 170 -2.66 -9.38 33.05
N ARG A 171 -3.32 -10.45 33.54
CA ARG A 171 -2.95 -11.19 34.77
C ARG A 171 -1.59 -11.89 34.70
N HIS A 172 -0.96 -11.90 33.53
CA HIS A 172 0.34 -12.51 33.29
C HIS A 172 1.52 -11.53 33.28
N GLY A 173 1.27 -10.21 33.34
CA GLY A 173 2.33 -9.20 33.42
C GLY A 173 3.32 -9.24 32.26
N GLY A 174 3.19 -8.29 31.33
CA GLY A 174 4.22 -8.00 30.33
C GLY A 174 3.98 -8.66 28.97
N LEU A 175 3.06 -8.10 28.18
CA LEU A 175 3.43 -7.88 26.79
C LEU A 175 4.51 -6.81 26.86
N TYR A 176 5.73 -7.07 26.41
CA TYR A 176 6.77 -6.04 26.43
C TYR A 176 6.35 -4.96 25.44
N ILE A 177 5.85 -3.83 25.94
CA ILE A 177 5.60 -2.68 25.08
C ILE A 177 6.72 -1.70 25.38
N HIS A 178 7.85 -1.96 24.71
CA HIS A 178 8.79 -0.98 24.17
C HIS A 178 9.12 0.24 25.06
N HIS A 179 10.40 0.39 25.43
CA HIS A 179 10.89 1.62 26.08
C HIS A 179 11.21 2.73 25.07
N TRP A 180 10.31 2.93 24.09
CA TRP A 180 10.45 3.93 23.05
C TRP A 180 10.19 5.34 23.57
N GLN A 181 11.02 6.29 23.17
CA GLN A 181 10.97 7.71 23.52
C GLN A 181 10.14 8.49 22.49
N THR A 182 9.01 7.91 22.09
CA THR A 182 8.08 8.44 21.08
C THR A 182 6.67 7.93 21.39
N PRO A 183 5.58 8.56 20.88
CA PRO A 183 4.28 7.92 20.83
C PRO A 183 4.36 6.54 20.17
N SER A 184 3.80 5.53 20.83
CA SER A 184 3.94 4.15 20.42
C SER A 184 2.73 3.28 20.75
N ALA A 185 2.50 2.27 19.92
CA ALA A 185 1.48 1.26 20.15
C ALA A 185 1.91 -0.07 19.53
N LEU A 186 1.42 -1.16 20.13
CA LEU A 186 1.42 -2.48 19.53
C LEU A 186 0.01 -2.77 19.01
N VAL A 187 -0.11 -3.29 17.79
CA VAL A 187 -1.36 -3.75 17.23
C VAL A 187 -1.31 -5.25 17.01
N GLU A 188 -2.27 -5.95 17.58
CA GLU A 188 -2.58 -7.33 17.24
C GLU A 188 -3.56 -7.30 16.07
N ILE A 189 -3.10 -7.63 14.87
CA ILE A 189 -3.87 -7.38 13.64
C ILE A 189 -5.05 -8.35 13.47
N GLY A 190 -4.97 -9.54 14.07
CA GLY A 190 -5.96 -10.61 13.96
C GLY A 190 -5.48 -11.85 14.71
N TYR A 191 -6.34 -12.86 14.90
CA TYR A 191 -5.96 -14.13 15.54
C TYR A 191 -5.58 -15.17 14.49
N VAL A 192 -4.44 -15.84 14.67
CA VAL A 192 -3.99 -16.93 13.76
C VAL A 192 -5.03 -18.05 13.64
N GLN A 193 -5.91 -18.23 14.62
CA GLN A 193 -7.04 -19.17 14.54
C GLN A 193 -8.25 -18.56 13.82
N GLY A 194 -8.92 -17.57 14.42
CA GLY A 194 -10.21 -17.07 13.95
C GLY A 194 -10.17 -16.24 12.67
N ASP A 195 -9.03 -15.63 12.36
CA ASP A 195 -8.83 -14.74 11.20
C ASP A 195 -7.89 -15.35 10.14
N ALA A 196 -7.66 -16.66 10.21
CA ALA A 196 -6.69 -17.39 9.39
C ALA A 196 -6.82 -17.15 7.87
N ASP A 197 -8.05 -17.06 7.35
CA ASP A 197 -8.27 -16.86 5.91
C ASP A 197 -7.85 -15.46 5.46
N LEU A 198 -8.07 -14.44 6.30
CA LEU A 198 -7.64 -13.07 6.04
C LEU A 198 -6.12 -12.95 6.17
N LEU A 199 -5.54 -13.54 7.22
CA LEU A 199 -4.09 -13.56 7.45
C LEU A 199 -3.32 -14.34 6.39
N ARG A 200 -3.97 -15.20 5.59
CA ARG A 200 -3.34 -15.87 4.44
C ARG A 200 -3.48 -15.09 3.14
N ASN A 201 -4.65 -14.51 2.90
CA ASN A 201 -5.03 -14.09 1.54
C ASN A 201 -5.22 -12.58 1.40
N GLU A 202 -5.26 -11.83 2.51
CA GLU A 202 -5.70 -10.43 2.55
C GLU A 202 -4.73 -9.56 3.36
N ARG A 203 -3.45 -9.94 3.45
CA ARG A 203 -2.38 -9.21 4.18
C ARG A 203 -2.25 -7.75 3.75
N ASP A 204 -2.46 -7.51 2.46
CA ASP A 204 -2.46 -6.18 1.86
C ASP A 204 -3.49 -5.24 2.51
N LYS A 205 -4.70 -5.73 2.81
CA LYS A 205 -5.76 -4.95 3.47
C LYS A 205 -5.37 -4.51 4.89
N PHE A 206 -4.65 -5.36 5.63
CA PHE A 206 -4.11 -4.98 6.94
C PHE A 206 -3.06 -3.88 6.78
N ALA A 207 -2.15 -4.03 5.82
CA ALA A 207 -1.10 -3.04 5.56
C ALA A 207 -1.68 -1.68 5.15
N GLN A 208 -2.67 -1.64 4.27
CA GLN A 208 -3.39 -0.41 3.91
C GLN A 208 -4.03 0.24 5.14
N ALA A 209 -4.62 -0.56 6.05
CA ALA A 209 -5.30 -0.05 7.24
C ALA A 209 -4.32 0.57 8.24
N ILE A 210 -3.17 -0.07 8.45
CA ILE A 210 -2.10 0.44 9.30
C ILE A 210 -1.48 1.70 8.68
N ALA A 211 -1.25 1.72 7.37
CA ALA A 211 -0.73 2.91 6.67
C ALA A 211 -1.69 4.10 6.81
N GLN A 212 -2.99 3.87 6.58
CA GLN A 212 -4.01 4.91 6.78
C GLN A 212 -4.02 5.42 8.23
N ALA A 213 -4.02 4.53 9.21
CA ALA A 213 -4.01 4.89 10.63
C ALA A 213 -2.77 5.72 10.99
N ALA A 214 -1.59 5.32 10.51
CA ALA A 214 -0.33 5.99 10.78
C ALA A 214 -0.31 7.40 10.18
N LEU A 215 -0.75 7.58 8.92
CA LEU A 215 -0.83 8.88 8.26
C LEU A 215 -1.82 9.83 8.97
N GLU A 216 -3.04 9.34 9.28
CA GLU A 216 -4.02 10.13 10.03
C GLU A 216 -3.47 10.55 11.40
N PHE A 217 -2.72 9.67 12.07
CA PHE A 217 -2.11 9.95 13.37
C PHE A 217 -1.05 11.04 13.30
N VAL A 218 -0.15 10.99 12.30
CA VAL A 218 0.89 12.03 12.13
C VAL A 218 0.38 13.28 11.41
N GLY A 219 -0.91 13.35 11.09
CA GLY A 219 -1.55 14.51 10.48
C GLY A 219 -1.31 14.66 8.98
N ILE A 220 -0.93 13.58 8.30
CA ILE A 220 -0.81 13.54 6.84
C ILE A 220 -2.12 12.99 6.25
N ASP A 221 -2.62 13.66 5.21
CA ASP A 221 -3.80 13.23 4.46
C ASP A 221 -3.52 11.89 3.76
N PRO A 222 -4.21 10.78 4.11
CA PRO A 222 -3.92 9.48 3.53
C PRO A 222 -4.16 9.38 2.02
N GLY A 223 -4.88 10.34 1.42
CA GLY A 223 -5.00 10.44 -0.03
C GLY A 223 -3.70 10.81 -0.75
N CYS A 224 -2.57 10.97 -0.05
CA CYS A 224 -1.24 10.95 -0.67
C CYS A 224 -0.86 9.55 -1.19
N GLY A 225 -1.50 8.50 -0.67
CA GLY A 225 -1.35 7.12 -1.13
C GLY A 225 -2.44 6.69 -2.13
N ASP A 226 -3.13 7.64 -2.77
CA ASP A 226 -4.10 7.32 -3.82
C ASP A 226 -3.41 6.62 -5.00
N GLU A 227 -4.01 5.55 -5.49
CA GLU A 227 -3.55 4.84 -6.68
C GLU A 227 -4.78 4.38 -7.45
N ALA A 228 -4.80 4.66 -8.75
CA ALA A 228 -5.84 4.21 -9.65
C ALA A 228 -5.20 3.30 -10.70
N LYS A 229 -5.89 2.23 -11.05
CA LYS A 229 -5.41 1.30 -12.07
C LYS A 229 -6.43 1.11 -13.17
N SER A 230 -6.01 1.26 -14.41
CA SER A 230 -6.84 0.97 -15.58
C SER A 230 -7.12 -0.53 -15.64
N VAL A 231 -8.40 -0.90 -15.72
CA VAL A 231 -8.82 -2.31 -15.72
C VAL A 231 -8.45 -2.99 -17.05
N GLU A 232 -8.46 -2.25 -18.15
CA GLU A 232 -8.11 -2.74 -19.47
C GLU A 232 -7.60 -1.63 -20.39
N VAL A 233 -6.92 -2.03 -21.47
CA VAL A 233 -6.66 -1.13 -22.60
C VAL A 233 -7.93 -1.07 -23.46
N ILE A 234 -8.54 0.10 -23.52
CA ILE A 234 -9.78 0.31 -24.25
C ILE A 234 -9.43 0.63 -25.70
N VAL A 235 -9.87 -0.23 -26.62
CA VAL A 235 -9.74 -0.02 -28.06
C VAL A 235 -11.12 -0.13 -28.68
N GLU A 236 -11.55 0.97 -29.30
CA GLU A 236 -12.90 1.13 -29.84
C GLU A 236 -12.83 1.50 -31.32
N LEU A 237 -13.64 0.81 -32.13
CA LEU A 237 -13.73 1.00 -33.56
C LEU A 237 -14.81 2.03 -33.90
N PHE A 238 -14.47 3.05 -34.69
CA PHE A 238 -15.37 4.11 -35.14
C PHE A 238 -15.42 4.19 -36.66
N ILE A 239 -16.56 4.65 -37.19
CA ILE A 239 -16.64 5.23 -38.54
C ILE A 239 -16.36 6.73 -38.43
N GLU A 240 -15.82 7.34 -39.48
CA GLU A 240 -15.66 8.79 -39.57
C GLU A 240 -16.92 9.56 -39.12
N GLY A 241 -16.73 10.51 -38.19
CA GLY A 241 -17.82 11.32 -37.65
C GLY A 241 -18.82 10.58 -36.75
N GLU A 242 -18.67 9.27 -36.55
CA GLU A 242 -19.53 8.50 -35.64
C GLU A 242 -19.35 8.97 -34.20
N THR A 243 -20.46 9.00 -33.45
CA THR A 243 -20.42 9.24 -32.00
C THR A 243 -20.85 7.99 -31.26
N LYS A 244 -20.05 7.56 -30.29
CA LYS A 244 -20.31 6.44 -29.38
C LYS A 244 -20.06 6.84 -27.94
N THR A 245 -20.42 5.97 -27.02
CA THR A 245 -20.05 6.09 -25.60
C THR A 245 -19.03 4.99 -25.30
N ASN A 246 -17.85 5.40 -24.86
CA ASN A 246 -16.81 4.54 -24.35
C ASN A 246 -17.02 4.33 -22.84
N GLU A 247 -16.57 3.19 -22.33
CA GLU A 247 -16.56 2.91 -20.90
C GLU A 247 -15.11 2.94 -20.39
N VAL A 248 -14.76 3.95 -19.59
CA VAL A 248 -13.45 4.02 -18.92
C VAL A 248 -13.59 3.45 -17.52
N ARG A 249 -12.83 2.39 -17.22
CA ARG A 249 -12.91 1.65 -15.96
C ARG A 249 -11.60 1.76 -15.18
N LEU A 250 -11.68 2.28 -13.97
CA LEU A 250 -10.56 2.31 -13.03
C LEU A 250 -10.89 1.51 -11.78
N ARG A 251 -9.87 0.85 -11.24
CA ARG A 251 -9.88 0.20 -9.92
C ARG A 251 -9.16 1.08 -8.92
N ASN A 252 -9.72 1.22 -7.71
CA ASN A 252 -9.06 1.88 -6.60
C ASN A 252 -8.05 0.93 -5.93
N GLU A 253 -6.76 1.21 -6.07
CA GLU A 253 -5.66 0.44 -5.47
C GLU A 253 -4.94 1.25 -4.37
N GLY A 254 -5.47 2.43 -4.03
CA GLY A 254 -4.93 3.29 -2.98
C GLY A 254 -5.26 2.81 -1.57
N ILE A 255 -5.03 3.67 -0.58
CA ILE A 255 -5.28 3.34 0.83
C ILE A 255 -6.58 3.93 1.40
N VAL A 256 -7.32 4.73 0.64
CA VAL A 256 -8.61 5.31 1.05
C VAL A 256 -9.67 5.17 -0.04
N ALA A 257 -10.94 5.20 0.37
CA ALA A 257 -12.06 5.19 -0.56
C ALA A 257 -12.11 6.49 -1.39
N TRP A 258 -12.57 6.38 -2.63
CA TRP A 258 -12.88 7.55 -3.44
C TRP A 258 -14.27 8.07 -3.12
N GLU A 259 -14.40 9.36 -2.87
CA GLU A 259 -15.64 10.01 -2.44
C GLU A 259 -16.24 10.92 -3.52
N PRO A 260 -17.57 10.90 -3.72
CA PRO A 260 -18.24 11.83 -4.62
C PRO A 260 -17.96 13.29 -4.27
N GLY A 261 -17.71 14.11 -5.31
CA GLY A 261 -17.39 15.53 -5.15
C GLY A 261 -15.94 15.81 -4.75
N VAL A 262 -15.13 14.77 -4.53
CA VAL A 262 -13.68 14.88 -4.28
C VAL A 262 -12.89 14.37 -5.49
N TYR A 263 -13.38 13.30 -6.14
CA TYR A 263 -12.72 12.69 -7.28
C TYR A 263 -13.45 12.98 -8.59
N GLU A 264 -12.70 13.20 -9.67
CA GLU A 264 -13.22 13.30 -11.02
C GLU A 264 -12.21 12.80 -12.05
N LEU A 265 -12.72 12.21 -13.12
CA LEU A 265 -11.89 11.85 -14.27
C LEU A 265 -11.79 13.08 -15.19
N ARG A 266 -10.59 13.56 -15.47
CA ARG A 266 -10.34 14.72 -16.34
C ARG A 266 -9.67 14.27 -17.62
N ASN A 267 -10.14 14.81 -18.75
CA ASN A 267 -9.45 14.64 -20.02
C ASN A 267 -8.15 15.47 -19.97
N ILE A 268 -7.04 14.90 -20.42
CA ILE A 268 -5.74 15.59 -20.49
C ILE A 268 -5.18 15.69 -21.91
N GLY A 269 -5.99 15.33 -22.91
CA GLY A 269 -5.63 15.34 -24.33
C GLY A 269 -6.72 16.00 -25.17
N ASP A 270 -7.05 15.37 -26.30
CA ASP A 270 -8.15 15.81 -27.15
C ASP A 270 -9.49 15.28 -26.63
N LEU A 271 -10.51 16.14 -26.65
CA LEU A 271 -11.82 15.82 -26.07
C LEU A 271 -12.64 14.88 -26.94
N TYR A 272 -12.47 14.95 -28.26
CA TYR A 272 -13.30 14.22 -29.23
C TYR A 272 -14.80 14.33 -28.90
N GLY A 273 -15.29 15.52 -28.55
CA GLY A 273 -16.70 15.74 -28.21
C GLY A 273 -17.12 15.38 -26.78
N ALA A 274 -16.22 14.82 -25.96
CA ALA A 274 -16.44 14.63 -24.53
C ALA A 274 -16.45 15.97 -23.76
N SER A 275 -16.97 15.93 -22.53
CA SER A 275 -16.75 17.01 -21.56
C SER A 275 -15.33 16.97 -21.01
N GLN A 276 -14.84 18.10 -20.50
CA GLN A 276 -13.49 18.18 -19.93
C GLN A 276 -13.30 17.27 -18.72
N SER A 277 -14.36 17.06 -17.91
CA SER A 277 -14.31 16.20 -16.74
C SER A 277 -15.63 15.50 -16.47
N TYR A 278 -15.54 14.40 -15.73
CA TYR A 278 -16.63 13.56 -15.29
C TYR A 278 -16.48 13.27 -13.79
N PRO A 279 -17.30 13.89 -12.92
CA PRO A 279 -17.20 13.69 -11.48
C PRO A 279 -17.60 12.26 -11.09
N LEU A 280 -16.93 11.74 -10.05
CA LEU A 280 -17.35 10.51 -9.40
C LEU A 280 -18.74 10.71 -8.76
N THR A 281 -19.65 9.77 -8.97
CA THR A 281 -21.05 9.89 -8.51
C THR A 281 -21.40 9.06 -7.29
N GLU A 282 -20.60 8.05 -6.97
CA GLU A 282 -20.78 7.18 -5.80
C GLU A 282 -19.42 6.85 -5.17
N ARG A 283 -19.45 6.40 -3.91
CA ARG A 283 -18.25 6.03 -3.18
C ARG A 283 -17.68 4.73 -3.73
N VAL A 284 -16.36 4.66 -3.87
CA VAL A 284 -15.64 3.48 -4.38
C VAL A 284 -14.66 3.04 -3.30
N GLU A 285 -14.90 1.89 -2.68
CA GLU A 285 -13.99 1.36 -1.66
C GLU A 285 -12.66 0.92 -2.29
N VAL A 286 -11.63 0.79 -1.46
CA VAL A 286 -10.35 0.22 -1.90
C VAL A 286 -10.57 -1.21 -2.43
N GLY A 287 -10.01 -1.51 -3.59
CA GLY A 287 -10.18 -2.76 -4.33
C GLY A 287 -11.43 -2.83 -5.20
N GLU A 288 -12.30 -1.81 -5.19
CA GLU A 288 -13.47 -1.74 -6.07
C GLU A 288 -13.17 -1.01 -7.39
N GLU A 289 -14.03 -1.22 -8.38
CA GLU A 289 -13.95 -0.60 -9.70
C GLU A 289 -15.09 0.40 -9.90
N TYR A 290 -14.82 1.42 -10.71
CA TYR A 290 -15.83 2.38 -11.17
C TYR A 290 -15.72 2.65 -12.67
N SER A 291 -16.87 2.76 -13.31
CA SER A 291 -17.00 2.96 -14.75
C SER A 291 -17.55 4.34 -15.09
N TRP A 292 -16.78 5.14 -15.83
CA TRP A 292 -17.27 6.36 -16.47
C TRP A 292 -17.77 6.07 -17.88
N GLN A 293 -18.94 6.61 -18.20
CA GLN A 293 -19.54 6.54 -19.53
C GLN A 293 -19.24 7.82 -20.30
N ILE A 294 -18.34 7.74 -21.27
CA ILE A 294 -17.73 8.91 -21.92
C ILE A 294 -18.09 8.95 -23.40
N PRO A 295 -18.90 9.92 -23.86
CA PRO A 295 -19.12 10.12 -25.29
C PRO A 295 -17.83 10.49 -26.01
N ALA A 296 -17.64 9.92 -27.19
CA ALA A 296 -16.57 10.27 -28.12
C ALA A 296 -17.10 10.32 -29.56
N THR A 297 -16.69 11.34 -30.29
CA THR A 297 -17.00 11.59 -31.69
C THR A 297 -15.71 11.47 -32.50
N ALA A 298 -15.69 10.50 -33.42
CA ALA A 298 -14.56 10.27 -34.30
C ALA A 298 -14.31 11.48 -35.22
N PRO A 299 -13.04 11.85 -35.43
CA PRO A 299 -12.65 12.76 -36.51
C PRO A 299 -13.17 12.32 -37.88
N ALA A 300 -13.22 13.27 -38.81
CA ALA A 300 -13.64 13.04 -40.19
C ALA A 300 -12.51 12.50 -41.09
N SER A 301 -11.45 11.96 -40.49
CA SER A 301 -10.32 11.35 -41.20
C SER A 301 -9.99 10.00 -40.55
N PRO A 302 -9.68 8.96 -41.34
CA PRO A 302 -9.33 7.66 -40.80
C PRO A 302 -7.97 7.72 -40.10
N GLY A 303 -7.79 6.89 -39.09
CA GLY A 303 -6.57 6.90 -38.30
C GLY A 303 -6.72 6.18 -36.97
N ILE A 304 -5.71 6.33 -36.12
CA ILE A 304 -5.76 5.93 -34.71
C ILE A 304 -5.56 7.22 -33.92
N GLU A 305 -6.52 7.49 -33.06
CA GLU A 305 -6.55 8.64 -32.18
C GLU A 305 -6.66 8.15 -30.74
N GLU A 306 -6.31 8.98 -29.77
CA GLU A 306 -6.26 8.57 -28.37
C GLU A 306 -6.91 9.61 -27.47
N GLN A 307 -7.93 9.18 -26.74
CA GLN A 307 -8.55 9.98 -25.70
C GLN A 307 -7.94 9.61 -24.35
N VAL A 308 -7.15 10.52 -23.78
CA VAL A 308 -6.39 10.27 -22.53
C VAL A 308 -7.10 10.93 -21.35
N TRP A 309 -7.24 10.17 -20.28
CA TRP A 309 -7.91 10.52 -19.05
C TRP A 309 -6.99 10.32 -17.86
N MET A 310 -7.16 11.17 -16.85
CA MET A 310 -6.42 11.10 -15.60
C MET A 310 -7.41 11.29 -14.46
N LEU A 311 -7.30 10.47 -13.41
CA LEU A 311 -8.09 10.66 -12.21
C LEU A 311 -7.49 11.81 -11.40
N TYR A 312 -8.34 12.71 -10.92
CA TYR A 312 -7.94 13.78 -10.03
C TYR A 312 -8.66 13.65 -8.70
N ARG A 313 -7.93 13.91 -7.62
CA ARG A 313 -8.47 14.21 -6.30
C ARG A 313 -8.36 15.70 -6.05
N ASN A 314 -9.48 16.42 -6.09
CA ASN A 314 -9.51 17.88 -6.15
C ASN A 314 -8.60 18.39 -7.29
N GLU A 315 -7.45 18.98 -6.97
CA GLU A 315 -6.48 19.50 -7.94
C GLU A 315 -5.20 18.64 -8.06
N THR A 316 -5.12 17.54 -7.33
CA THR A 316 -3.99 16.62 -7.34
C THR A 316 -4.28 15.49 -8.33
N GLN A 317 -3.32 15.18 -9.20
CA GLN A 317 -3.39 14.00 -10.08
C GLN A 317 -3.18 12.74 -9.25
N VAL A 318 -3.99 11.72 -9.49
CA VAL A 318 -3.75 10.35 -9.02
C VAL A 318 -2.96 9.65 -10.10
N ASP A 319 -1.96 8.85 -9.71
CA ASP A 319 -1.09 8.17 -10.65
C ASP A 319 -1.87 7.22 -11.59
N GLU A 320 -1.35 7.10 -12.82
CA GLU A 320 -1.86 6.32 -13.96
C GLU A 320 -2.85 7.01 -14.91
N GLU A 321 -2.48 7.06 -16.19
CA GLU A 321 -3.35 7.50 -17.28
C GLU A 321 -4.26 6.35 -17.74
N ALA A 322 -5.51 6.67 -18.03
CA ALA A 322 -6.44 5.78 -18.72
C ALA A 322 -6.68 6.27 -20.15
N SER A 323 -6.46 5.39 -21.12
CA SER A 323 -6.58 5.73 -22.54
C SER A 323 -7.69 4.95 -23.23
N VAL A 324 -8.40 5.65 -24.12
CA VAL A 324 -9.25 5.03 -25.13
C VAL A 324 -8.61 5.23 -26.50
N LEU A 325 -8.15 4.13 -27.10
CA LEU A 325 -7.65 4.09 -28.47
C LEU A 325 -8.82 4.01 -29.44
N MET A 326 -9.01 5.07 -30.21
CA MET A 326 -10.07 5.20 -31.22
C MET A 326 -9.51 4.79 -32.58
N VAL A 327 -9.91 3.63 -33.08
CA VAL A 327 -9.58 3.15 -34.43
C VAL A 327 -10.66 3.65 -35.39
N ILE A 328 -10.33 4.60 -36.25
CA ILE A 328 -11.30 5.26 -37.14
C ILE A 328 -11.11 4.71 -38.57
N ILE A 329 -12.17 4.10 -39.11
CA ILE A 329 -12.18 3.58 -40.48
C ILE A 329 -13.06 4.48 -41.37
N PRO A 330 -12.73 4.59 -42.68
CA PRO A 330 -13.48 5.42 -43.60
C PRO A 330 -14.92 4.93 -43.81
N GLU A 331 -15.85 5.83 -44.12
CA GLU A 331 -17.26 5.47 -44.36
C GLU A 331 -17.42 4.41 -45.47
N GLU A 332 -16.56 4.43 -46.50
CA GLU A 332 -16.61 3.43 -47.57
C GLU A 332 -16.22 2.00 -47.11
N ALA A 333 -15.60 1.86 -45.94
CA ALA A 333 -15.17 0.58 -45.36
C ALA A 333 -16.11 0.07 -44.27
N VAL A 334 -17.31 0.65 -44.10
CA VAL A 334 -18.31 0.21 -43.09
C VAL A 334 -18.64 -1.27 -43.20
N GLU A 335 -18.68 -1.84 -44.41
CA GLU A 335 -18.93 -3.28 -44.62
C GLU A 335 -17.85 -4.18 -44.00
N MET A 336 -16.64 -3.64 -43.76
CA MET A 336 -15.51 -4.36 -43.14
C MET A 336 -15.47 -4.18 -41.61
N ARG A 337 -16.45 -3.49 -41.01
CA ARG A 337 -16.46 -3.21 -39.57
C ARG A 337 -16.32 -4.48 -38.72
N GLU A 338 -17.04 -5.53 -39.06
CA GLU A 338 -16.98 -6.80 -38.32
C GLU A 338 -15.60 -7.45 -38.41
N ASP A 339 -14.96 -7.41 -39.60
CA ASP A 339 -13.60 -7.94 -39.80
C ASP A 339 -12.56 -7.15 -38.98
N PHE A 340 -12.68 -5.81 -38.95
CA PHE A 340 -11.81 -4.97 -38.13
C PHE A 340 -12.01 -5.21 -36.64
N GLN A 341 -13.25 -5.34 -36.18
CA GLN A 341 -13.54 -5.66 -34.78
C GLN A 341 -12.93 -7.00 -34.40
N GLN A 342 -13.12 -8.03 -35.23
CA GLN A 342 -12.51 -9.34 -35.00
C GLN A 342 -10.98 -9.25 -34.90
N LYS A 343 -10.33 -8.43 -35.74
CA LYS A 343 -8.87 -8.23 -35.66
C LYS A 343 -8.43 -7.52 -34.39
N ILE A 344 -9.18 -6.51 -33.94
CA ILE A 344 -8.92 -5.83 -32.67
C ILE A 344 -9.01 -6.84 -31.53
N ASP A 345 -10.05 -7.67 -31.50
CA ASP A 345 -10.24 -8.68 -30.45
C ASP A 345 -9.12 -9.73 -30.47
N GLU A 346 -8.71 -10.21 -31.64
CA GLU A 346 -7.55 -11.11 -31.81
C GLU A 346 -6.25 -10.48 -31.29
N TRP A 347 -6.01 -9.20 -31.55
CA TRP A 347 -4.81 -8.50 -31.06
C TRP A 347 -4.85 -8.27 -29.56
N LYS A 348 -6.01 -7.94 -28.98
CA LYS A 348 -6.18 -7.85 -27.52
C LYS A 348 -5.85 -9.19 -26.85
N GLU A 349 -6.36 -10.30 -27.39
CA GLU A 349 -6.09 -11.63 -26.85
C GLU A 349 -4.61 -12.01 -26.98
N GLN A 350 -3.98 -11.76 -28.13
CA GLN A 350 -2.55 -12.02 -28.33
C GLN A 350 -1.68 -11.19 -27.39
N GLY A 351 -2.02 -9.91 -27.18
CA GLY A 351 -1.32 -9.04 -26.23
C GLY A 351 -1.40 -9.57 -24.80
N ALA A 352 -2.59 -9.94 -24.35
CA ALA A 352 -2.80 -10.52 -23.03
C ALA A 352 -1.98 -11.82 -22.84
N GLN A 353 -2.00 -12.72 -23.83
CA GLN A 353 -1.24 -13.96 -23.79
C GLN A 353 0.28 -13.73 -23.73
N GLU A 354 0.81 -12.74 -24.46
CA GLU A 354 2.24 -12.45 -24.45
C GLU A 354 2.68 -11.82 -23.11
N VAL A 355 1.85 -10.96 -22.51
CA VAL A 355 2.09 -10.44 -21.15
C VAL A 355 2.11 -11.57 -20.12
N ASP A 356 1.11 -12.46 -20.15
CA ASP A 356 1.05 -13.63 -19.26
C ASP A 356 2.28 -14.53 -19.42
N LYS A 357 2.71 -14.76 -20.66
CA LYS A 357 3.91 -15.53 -20.96
C LYS A 357 5.16 -14.89 -20.40
N LEU A 358 5.35 -13.57 -20.59
CA LEU A 358 6.47 -12.83 -20.02
C LEU A 358 6.47 -12.90 -18.49
N LEU A 359 5.29 -12.79 -17.85
CA LEU A 359 5.16 -12.94 -16.40
C LEU A 359 5.51 -14.35 -15.92
N GLN A 360 5.12 -15.39 -16.67
CA GLN A 360 5.49 -16.78 -16.36
C GLN A 360 7.01 -17.00 -16.52
N GLU A 361 7.61 -16.50 -17.59
CA GLU A 361 9.06 -16.58 -17.83
C GLU A 361 9.85 -15.82 -16.75
N LEU A 362 9.36 -14.66 -16.32
CA LEU A 362 9.94 -13.89 -15.22
C LEU A 362 9.84 -14.67 -13.89
N LYS A 363 8.65 -15.18 -13.54
CA LYS A 363 8.45 -16.00 -12.33
C LYS A 363 9.37 -17.22 -12.33
N GLN A 364 9.48 -17.91 -13.46
CA GLN A 364 10.38 -19.06 -13.60
C GLN A 364 11.85 -18.65 -13.42
N SER A 365 12.27 -17.55 -14.03
CA SER A 365 13.64 -17.04 -13.93
C SER A 365 13.99 -16.62 -12.50
N ILE A 366 13.07 -15.96 -11.80
CA ILE A 366 13.21 -15.60 -10.38
C ILE A 366 13.31 -16.87 -9.52
N THR A 367 12.42 -17.83 -9.70
CA THR A 367 12.46 -19.11 -8.95
C THR A 367 13.77 -19.85 -9.19
N GLN A 368 14.21 -19.96 -10.43
CA GLN A 368 15.45 -20.62 -10.77
C GLN A 368 16.67 -19.90 -10.17
N TRP A 369 16.67 -18.57 -10.20
CA TRP A 369 17.71 -17.78 -9.55
C TRP A 369 17.73 -18.00 -8.03
N LEU A 370 16.57 -18.03 -7.37
CA LEU A 370 16.45 -18.32 -5.94
C LEU A 370 16.95 -19.72 -5.59
N GLU A 371 16.59 -20.74 -6.39
CA GLU A 371 17.10 -22.11 -6.23
C GLU A 371 18.62 -22.19 -6.40
N ASP A 372 19.18 -21.47 -7.38
CA ASP A 372 20.62 -21.41 -7.60
C ASP A 372 21.35 -20.70 -6.45
N GLN A 373 20.78 -19.61 -5.90
CA GLN A 373 21.34 -18.95 -4.70
C GLN A 373 21.31 -19.88 -3.48
N ALA A 374 20.19 -20.56 -3.23
CA ALA A 374 20.07 -21.53 -2.15
C ALA A 374 21.08 -22.67 -2.31
N ARG A 375 21.24 -23.19 -3.53
CA ARG A 375 22.22 -24.23 -3.84
C ARG A 375 23.65 -23.76 -3.65
N GLN A 376 24.00 -22.57 -4.12
CA GLN A 376 25.34 -22.00 -3.91
C GLN A 376 25.62 -21.75 -2.43
N GLY A 377 24.63 -21.29 -1.66
CA GLY A 377 24.72 -21.18 -0.20
C GLY A 377 25.01 -22.54 0.46
N VAL A 378 24.29 -23.60 0.04
CA VAL A 378 24.51 -24.97 0.53
C VAL A 378 25.89 -25.51 0.11
N GLU A 379 26.31 -25.31 -1.14
CA GLU A 379 27.63 -25.75 -1.64
C GLU A 379 28.77 -25.01 -0.94
N ASN A 380 28.61 -23.71 -0.65
CA ASN A 380 29.57 -22.92 0.13
C ASN A 380 29.64 -23.39 1.60
N CYS A 381 28.50 -23.74 2.21
CA CYS A 381 28.46 -24.35 3.54
C CYS A 381 29.12 -25.75 3.57
N LEU A 382 28.91 -26.57 2.54
CA LEU A 382 29.49 -27.90 2.43
C LEU A 382 31.00 -27.87 2.14
N ASN A 383 31.49 -26.87 1.40
CA ASN A 383 32.91 -26.64 1.19
C ASN A 383 33.61 -26.02 2.42
N GLY A 384 32.85 -25.40 3.33
CA GLY A 384 33.35 -24.82 4.59
C GLY A 384 33.49 -25.82 5.74
N ASN A 385 32.81 -26.97 5.70
CA ASN A 385 32.91 -27.99 6.74
C ASN A 385 32.80 -29.41 6.16
N ALA A 386 33.96 -30.03 5.95
CA ALA A 386 34.01 -31.49 5.86
C ALA A 386 33.65 -32.08 7.23
N ALA A 387 32.38 -32.47 7.44
CA ALA A 387 31.94 -33.73 8.05
C ALA A 387 30.48 -33.70 8.55
N ILE A 388 29.71 -34.71 8.11
CA ILE A 388 28.50 -35.33 8.71
C ILE A 388 27.12 -34.99 8.10
N MET A 389 26.71 -35.94 7.22
CA MET A 389 25.39 -36.54 6.95
C MET A 389 24.15 -35.69 6.63
N LEU A 390 23.81 -35.71 5.33
CA LEU A 390 22.59 -36.30 4.74
C LEU A 390 21.46 -36.65 5.73
N PHE A 391 20.40 -35.83 5.80
CA PHE A 391 18.99 -36.24 5.78
C PHE A 391 18.12 -34.97 5.68
N PHE A 392 17.03 -35.03 4.90
CA PHE A 392 16.01 -33.99 4.62
C PHE A 392 16.21 -33.03 3.44
N VAL A 393 16.28 -33.56 2.21
CA VAL A 393 15.81 -32.82 1.01
C VAL A 393 14.86 -33.67 0.14
N GLY A 394 14.57 -34.92 0.52
CA GLY A 394 13.79 -35.85 -0.30
C GLY A 394 12.26 -35.81 -0.15
N MET A 395 11.68 -34.90 0.64
CA MET A 395 10.24 -34.97 1.00
C MET A 395 9.35 -33.80 0.53
N ILE A 396 9.89 -32.74 -0.09
CA ILE A 396 9.08 -31.57 -0.48
C ILE A 396 8.79 -31.49 -1.99
N PHE A 397 9.49 -32.25 -2.85
CA PHE A 397 9.25 -32.21 -4.30
C PHE A 397 9.09 -33.60 -4.92
N LEU A 398 7.88 -34.15 -4.84
CA LEU A 398 7.41 -35.17 -5.79
C LEU A 398 6.05 -34.74 -6.35
N PRO A 399 5.94 -34.46 -7.66
CA PRO A 399 4.65 -34.22 -8.29
C PRO A 399 3.89 -35.54 -8.37
N ARG A 400 2.72 -35.58 -7.74
CA ARG A 400 1.80 -36.72 -7.78
C ARG A 400 1.13 -36.75 -9.16
N LEU A 401 1.71 -37.48 -10.12
CA LEU A 401 1.05 -37.83 -11.38
C LEU A 401 0.86 -39.35 -11.51
N TYR A 402 -0.42 -39.73 -11.41
CA TYR A 402 -1.15 -40.81 -12.07
C TYR A 402 -0.38 -42.02 -12.66
N SER A 403 -0.69 -43.22 -12.17
CA SER A 403 -0.76 -44.42 -13.02
C SER A 403 -1.74 -45.47 -12.48
N GLY A 404 -2.63 -45.96 -13.35
CA GLY A 404 -2.86 -47.41 -13.47
C GLY A 404 -3.94 -48.08 -12.60
N ARG A 405 -5.16 -48.07 -13.12
CA ARG A 405 -6.27 -49.02 -12.90
C ARG A 405 -5.81 -50.51 -12.88
N LYS A 406 -6.17 -51.31 -11.85
CA LYS A 406 -6.97 -52.58 -11.94
C LYS A 406 -7.00 -53.46 -10.67
N ASP A 407 -8.23 -53.89 -10.37
CA ASP A 407 -8.71 -55.19 -9.87
C ASP A 407 -8.65 -55.60 -8.38
N ARG A 408 -9.88 -55.73 -7.83
CA ARG A 408 -10.49 -56.83 -7.04
C ARG A 408 -9.78 -57.34 -5.77
N PHE A 409 -10.50 -57.29 -4.64
CA PHE A 409 -11.12 -58.41 -3.91
C PHE A 409 -11.48 -57.97 -2.48
N GLY A 410 -12.68 -58.31 -2.00
CA GLY A 410 -13.10 -58.20 -0.60
C GLY A 410 -14.24 -57.23 -0.36
#